data_AF-A0A0G4K9R7-F1
#
_entry.id   AF-A0A0G4K9R7-F1
#
_cell.length_a   1.000
_cell.length_b   1.000
_cell.length_c   1.000
_cell.angle_alpha   90.00
_cell.angle_beta   90.00
_cell.angle_gamma   90.00
#
_symmetry.space_group_name_H-M   'P 1'
#
loop_
_entity.id
_entity.type
_entity.pdbx_description
1 polymer ?
#
loop_
_entity_poly.entity_id
_entity_poly.type
_entity_poly.pdbx_seq_one_letter_code
_entity_poly.pdbx_strand_id
1 'polypeptide(L)'
;MIKKTIYYIFTFLLFIFFISCRNNSNNVTNPTSYSNPATETINKYTVKGIDNKYNSTWKFFNADSTGNDSVDVVISDGGISGLVISNKTDKVNFDKNAIYSIKEENKNKYYDRYYGYIVSSDNWVGEIQFPTDEFETVGFIYIKNKKTSDIIVGMIDKAPGPREGIDKGYWGKRSRTNNGLKRTVDIQGDFVTYYENEVQKIKIPSKFFELSKGDGFYGYSIMLGLLYPGVSINVYNSKNSSILPSVYFEYIDYNYYLDIQLRDDGVPISAKYNKKETIYSSGDMLYSKEN
;
A
#
# COMPACT_ATOMS: atom_id res chain seq x y z
N MET A 1 79.41 1.25 -5.21
CA MET A 1 78.48 1.11 -6.36
C MET A 1 77.61 -0.15 -6.32
N ILE A 2 77.38 -0.77 -5.14
CA ILE A 2 76.62 -2.04 -5.00
C ILE A 2 75.20 -1.84 -4.42
N LYS A 3 74.88 -0.64 -3.89
CA LYS A 3 73.60 -0.38 -3.19
C LYS A 3 72.42 0.07 -4.08
N LYS A 4 72.63 0.44 -5.35
CA LYS A 4 71.53 0.83 -6.27
C LYS A 4 70.97 -0.36 -7.09
N THR A 5 71.72 -1.44 -7.24
CA THR A 5 71.32 -2.62 -8.04
C THR A 5 70.36 -3.55 -7.28
N ILE A 6 70.40 -3.54 -5.94
CA ILE A 6 69.53 -4.39 -5.09
C ILE A 6 68.07 -3.88 -5.09
N TYR A 7 67.85 -2.57 -5.21
CA TYR A 7 66.50 -2.00 -5.21
C TYR A 7 65.70 -2.37 -6.47
N TYR A 8 66.35 -2.43 -7.64
CA TYR A 8 65.69 -2.80 -8.90
C TYR A 8 65.33 -4.29 -9.01
N ILE A 9 66.10 -5.18 -8.39
CA ILE A 9 65.81 -6.62 -8.37
C ILE A 9 64.59 -6.92 -7.47
N PHE A 10 64.39 -6.15 -6.39
CA PHE A 10 63.26 -6.32 -5.48
C PHE A 10 61.94 -5.77 -6.06
N THR A 11 61.97 -4.74 -6.91
CA THR A 11 60.76 -4.19 -7.55
C THR A 11 60.26 -5.04 -8.73
N PHE A 12 61.16 -5.79 -9.39
CA PHE A 12 60.80 -6.66 -10.52
C PHE A 12 60.19 -8.01 -10.07
N LEU A 13 60.60 -8.53 -8.90
CA LEU A 13 60.03 -9.76 -8.30
C LEU A 13 58.59 -9.59 -7.78
N LEU A 14 58.19 -8.36 -7.41
CA LEU A 14 56.83 -8.06 -6.92
C LEU A 14 55.77 -8.02 -8.03
N PHE A 15 56.16 -7.86 -9.30
CA PHE A 15 55.23 -7.88 -10.44
C PHE A 15 54.92 -9.29 -10.97
N ILE A 16 55.74 -10.30 -10.65
CA ILE A 16 55.57 -11.66 -11.18
C ILE A 16 54.52 -12.47 -10.39
N PHE A 17 54.10 -12.01 -9.21
CA PHE A 17 53.02 -12.65 -8.43
C PHE A 17 51.60 -12.28 -8.89
N PHE A 18 51.42 -11.30 -9.79
CA PHE A 18 50.09 -10.84 -10.23
C PHE A 18 49.59 -11.41 -11.57
N ILE A 19 50.35 -12.28 -12.26
CA ILE A 19 49.97 -12.74 -13.63
C ILE A 19 49.82 -14.28 -13.76
N SER A 20 50.12 -15.07 -12.73
CA SER A 20 50.08 -16.55 -12.86
C SER A 20 49.04 -17.21 -11.96
N CYS A 21 47.76 -16.99 -12.30
CA CYS A 21 46.71 -18.02 -12.26
C CYS A 21 45.60 -17.62 -13.24
N ARG A 22 45.92 -17.67 -14.53
CA ARG A 22 44.94 -17.88 -15.59
C ARG A 22 45.14 -19.31 -16.08
N ASN A 23 44.24 -20.21 -15.69
CA ASN A 23 43.99 -21.45 -16.43
C ASN A 23 42.49 -21.54 -16.72
N ASN A 24 42.17 -21.43 -18.01
CA ASN A 24 40.89 -21.86 -18.56
C ASN A 24 40.90 -23.40 -18.62
N SER A 25 39.94 -24.05 -17.98
CA SER A 25 39.45 -25.35 -18.43
C SER A 25 37.93 -25.38 -18.27
N ASN A 26 37.28 -25.79 -19.36
CA ASN A 26 35.83 -25.82 -19.53
C ASN A 26 35.09 -26.65 -18.47
N ASN A 27 33.93 -26.14 -18.08
CA ASN A 27 32.68 -26.81 -17.72
C ASN A 27 32.59 -27.82 -16.55
N VAL A 28 31.59 -27.51 -15.69
CA VAL A 28 30.76 -28.37 -14.81
C VAL A 28 31.33 -28.74 -13.43
N THR A 29 30.94 -27.98 -12.40
CA THR A 29 30.14 -28.38 -11.20
C THR A 29 30.31 -27.36 -10.05
N ASN A 30 29.21 -26.98 -9.38
CA ASN A 30 29.19 -26.29 -8.07
C ASN A 30 30.19 -26.93 -7.09
N PRO A 31 30.84 -26.22 -6.14
CA PRO A 31 30.15 -25.81 -4.90
C PRO A 31 30.75 -24.62 -4.07
N THR A 32 29.97 -24.22 -3.05
CA THR A 32 30.38 -23.73 -1.71
C THR A 32 31.05 -22.36 -1.54
N SER A 33 30.19 -21.39 -1.17
CA SER A 33 30.25 -20.61 0.08
C SER A 33 31.58 -20.01 0.52
N TYR A 34 31.72 -18.70 0.28
CA TYR A 34 32.43 -17.80 1.17
C TYR A 34 31.44 -16.71 1.63
N SER A 35 30.70 -17.03 2.69
CA SER A 35 29.78 -16.10 3.35
C SER A 35 30.55 -15.19 4.29
N ASN A 36 30.60 -13.89 3.97
CA ASN A 36 30.88 -12.85 4.94
C ASN A 36 29.52 -12.44 5.57
N PRO A 37 29.29 -12.45 6.90
CA PRO A 37 27.93 -12.34 7.46
C PRO A 37 27.35 -10.91 7.51
N ALA A 38 27.98 -9.93 6.88
CA ALA A 38 27.50 -8.56 6.86
C ALA A 38 27.67 -7.99 5.45
N THR A 39 26.58 -7.51 4.86
CA THR A 39 26.48 -6.87 3.52
C THR A 39 26.33 -7.77 2.28
N GLU A 40 25.68 -8.93 2.41
CA GLU A 40 24.85 -9.35 1.28
C GLU A 40 23.54 -8.56 1.35
N THR A 41 23.45 -7.48 0.57
CA THR A 41 22.16 -6.91 0.17
C THR A 41 21.47 -7.94 -0.73
N ILE A 42 20.98 -9.02 -0.13
CA ILE A 42 20.09 -9.95 -0.83
C ILE A 42 18.93 -9.09 -1.28
N ASN A 43 18.78 -8.89 -2.59
CA ASN A 43 17.63 -8.18 -3.15
C ASN A 43 16.38 -8.99 -2.78
N LYS A 44 15.77 -8.61 -1.65
CA LYS A 44 14.56 -9.21 -1.11
C LYS A 44 13.39 -9.03 -2.08
N TYR A 45 13.43 -7.94 -2.84
CA TYR A 45 12.43 -7.56 -3.83
C TYR A 45 12.92 -7.82 -5.23
N THR A 46 12.03 -8.38 -6.03
CA THR A 46 12.25 -8.62 -7.46
C THR A 46 11.12 -7.97 -8.24
N VAL A 47 11.43 -7.47 -9.44
CA VAL A 47 10.42 -7.08 -10.42
C VAL A 47 9.59 -8.32 -10.73
N LYS A 48 8.32 -8.31 -10.35
CA LYS A 48 7.39 -9.42 -10.57
C LYS A 48 6.22 -8.99 -11.44
N GLY A 49 5.82 -7.72 -11.38
CA GLY A 49 4.51 -7.29 -11.84
C GLY A 49 3.39 -7.76 -10.91
N ILE A 50 2.17 -7.29 -11.15
CA ILE A 50 0.96 -7.79 -10.50
C ILE A 50 0.65 -9.20 -11.04
N ASP A 51 0.32 -10.14 -10.16
CA ASP A 51 0.04 -11.52 -10.57
C ASP A 51 -1.22 -11.61 -11.47
N ASN A 52 -1.16 -12.49 -12.47
CA ASN A 52 -2.21 -12.63 -13.50
C ASN A 52 -3.62 -12.92 -12.96
N LYS A 53 -3.75 -13.45 -11.73
CA LYS A 53 -5.05 -13.68 -11.08
C LYS A 53 -5.82 -12.37 -10.83
N TYR A 54 -5.13 -11.23 -10.83
CA TYR A 54 -5.72 -9.91 -10.70
C TYR A 54 -5.99 -9.24 -12.06
N ASN A 55 -5.59 -9.85 -13.19
CA ASN A 55 -5.85 -9.30 -14.52
C ASN A 55 -7.36 -9.16 -14.76
N SER A 56 -7.81 -7.92 -14.93
CA SER A 56 -9.18 -7.52 -15.20
C SER A 56 -9.25 -6.00 -15.32
N THR A 57 -10.43 -5.49 -15.66
CA THR A 57 -10.81 -4.13 -15.26
C THR A 57 -11.33 -4.14 -13.83
N TRP A 58 -10.82 -3.24 -13.01
CA TRP A 58 -11.25 -2.97 -11.65
C TRP A 58 -11.80 -1.54 -11.56
N LYS A 59 -12.61 -1.26 -10.54
CA LYS A 59 -13.03 0.10 -10.23
C LYS A 59 -12.13 0.69 -9.15
N PHE A 60 -11.52 1.82 -9.42
CA PHE A 60 -10.77 2.60 -8.44
C PHE A 60 -11.60 3.78 -7.96
N PHE A 61 -11.60 3.97 -6.65
CA PHE A 61 -12.38 4.99 -5.97
C PHE A 61 -11.44 5.84 -5.14
N ASN A 62 -11.22 7.07 -5.61
CA ASN A 62 -10.27 7.99 -5.01
C ASN A 62 -10.76 8.45 -3.62
N ALA A 63 -9.84 8.73 -2.71
CA ALA A 63 -10.18 9.05 -1.32
C ALA A 63 -10.69 10.50 -1.11
N ASP A 64 -10.65 11.34 -2.14
CA ASP A 64 -10.90 12.78 -2.01
C ASP A 64 -12.30 13.26 -2.47
N SER A 65 -12.45 14.58 -2.63
CA SER A 65 -13.70 15.24 -3.03
C SER A 65 -14.21 14.86 -4.43
N THR A 66 -13.31 14.45 -5.33
CA THR A 66 -13.58 14.01 -6.71
C THR A 66 -13.90 12.52 -6.82
N GLY A 67 -13.63 11.72 -5.78
CA GLY A 67 -13.83 10.27 -5.75
C GLY A 67 -15.27 9.78 -5.60
N ASN A 68 -16.27 10.64 -5.84
CA ASN A 68 -17.68 10.25 -5.78
C ASN A 68 -18.03 9.23 -6.87
N ASP A 69 -17.33 9.31 -8.01
CA ASP A 69 -17.44 8.35 -9.11
C ASP A 69 -16.17 7.51 -9.22
N SER A 70 -16.35 6.22 -9.48
CA SER A 70 -15.23 5.33 -9.74
C SER A 70 -14.70 5.47 -11.15
N VAL A 71 -13.41 5.24 -11.31
CA VAL A 71 -12.75 5.15 -12.61
C VAL A 71 -12.34 3.72 -12.90
N ASP A 72 -12.37 3.36 -14.18
CA ASP A 72 -11.84 2.07 -14.63
C ASP A 72 -10.31 2.06 -14.56
N VAL A 73 -9.80 1.01 -13.93
CA VAL A 73 -8.38 0.70 -13.83
C VAL A 73 -8.14 -0.67 -14.43
N VAL A 74 -7.24 -0.76 -15.39
CA VAL A 74 -6.94 -2.02 -16.08
C VAL A 74 -5.65 -2.60 -15.53
N ILE A 75 -5.74 -3.84 -15.04
CA ILE A 75 -4.60 -4.67 -14.66
C ILE A 75 -4.37 -5.69 -15.76
N SER A 76 -3.18 -5.64 -16.36
CA SER A 76 -2.79 -6.52 -17.47
C SER A 76 -1.27 -6.60 -17.57
N ASP A 77 -0.76 -7.76 -17.96
CA ASP A 77 0.68 -8.00 -18.22
C ASP A 77 1.60 -7.56 -17.06
N GLY A 78 1.11 -7.70 -15.82
CA GLY A 78 1.82 -7.31 -14.62
C GLY A 78 1.84 -5.80 -14.33
N GLY A 79 1.23 -4.97 -15.19
CA GLY A 79 1.06 -3.53 -14.98
C GLY A 79 -0.34 -3.15 -14.49
N ILE A 80 -0.52 -1.86 -14.19
CA ILE A 80 -1.79 -1.23 -13.81
C ILE A 80 -1.91 0.14 -14.47
N SER A 81 -3.08 0.46 -15.02
CA SER A 81 -3.31 1.70 -15.77
C SER A 81 -4.65 2.34 -15.44
N GLY A 82 -4.71 3.67 -15.51
CA GLY A 82 -5.93 4.45 -15.28
C GLY A 82 -6.11 4.97 -13.85
N LEU A 83 -5.09 4.84 -12.99
CA LEU A 83 -5.12 5.39 -11.63
C LEU A 83 -5.17 6.91 -11.67
N VAL A 84 -6.01 7.54 -10.85
CA VAL A 84 -6.17 9.01 -10.84
C VAL A 84 -5.46 9.61 -9.64
N ILE A 85 -4.76 10.73 -9.85
CA ILE A 85 -4.13 11.49 -8.77
C ILE A 85 -5.21 12.16 -7.92
N SER A 86 -5.06 12.09 -6.61
CA SER A 86 -6.02 12.67 -5.66
C SER A 86 -6.16 14.18 -5.83
N ASN A 87 -7.40 14.67 -5.87
CA ASN A 87 -7.83 16.04 -6.13
C ASN A 87 -7.48 16.55 -7.54
N LYS A 88 -7.20 15.64 -8.47
CA LYS A 88 -6.88 15.96 -9.87
C LYS A 88 -7.62 15.01 -10.80
N THR A 89 -7.59 15.31 -12.09
CA THR A 89 -8.14 14.47 -13.15
C THR A 89 -7.06 13.68 -13.92
N ASP A 90 -5.79 13.99 -13.64
CA ASP A 90 -4.64 13.34 -14.27
C ASP A 90 -4.58 11.85 -13.93
N LYS A 91 -4.31 11.04 -14.97
CA LYS A 91 -4.13 9.59 -14.84
C LYS A 91 -2.67 9.21 -14.86
N VAL A 92 -2.33 8.16 -14.10
CA VAL A 92 -0.99 7.60 -13.96
C VAL A 92 -1.07 6.09 -14.22
N ASN A 93 -0.05 5.58 -14.89
CA ASN A 93 0.07 4.18 -15.26
C ASN A 93 1.42 3.65 -14.75
N PHE A 94 1.46 2.39 -14.34
CA PHE A 94 2.67 1.69 -13.94
C PHE A 94 2.80 0.42 -14.75
N ASP A 95 3.93 0.28 -15.46
CA ASP A 95 4.24 -0.96 -16.16
C ASP A 95 4.71 -2.03 -15.16
N LYS A 96 4.90 -3.25 -15.65
CA LYS A 96 5.39 -4.35 -14.83
C LYS A 96 6.77 -4.08 -14.21
N ASN A 97 7.59 -3.24 -14.85
CA ASN A 97 8.97 -2.99 -14.43
C ASN A 97 9.02 -2.07 -13.20
N ALA A 98 7.99 -1.24 -13.03
CA ALA A 98 7.81 -0.42 -11.85
C ALA A 98 7.21 -1.18 -10.64
N ILE A 99 6.90 -2.47 -10.77
CA ILE A 99 6.13 -3.21 -9.76
C ILE A 99 6.94 -4.39 -9.19
N TYR A 100 7.16 -4.32 -7.89
CA TYR A 100 8.01 -5.22 -7.12
C TYR A 100 7.20 -6.01 -6.10
N SER A 101 7.68 -7.20 -5.76
CA SER A 101 7.15 -8.00 -4.66
C SER A 101 8.30 -8.70 -3.92
N ILE A 102 8.03 -9.21 -2.71
CA ILE A 102 9.01 -10.03 -1.99
C ILE A 102 9.10 -11.40 -2.68
N LYS A 103 10.32 -11.93 -2.82
CA LYS A 103 10.59 -13.25 -3.43
C LYS A 103 9.87 -14.40 -2.71
N GLU A 104 9.78 -14.31 -1.39
CA GLU A 104 8.98 -15.23 -0.57
C GLU A 104 7.55 -14.72 -0.44
N GLU A 105 6.62 -15.28 -1.22
CA GLU A 105 5.25 -14.80 -1.32
C GLU A 105 4.51 -14.69 0.02
N ASN A 106 4.74 -15.62 0.94
CA ASN A 106 4.12 -15.60 2.27
C ASN A 106 4.60 -14.43 3.15
N LYS A 107 5.76 -13.83 2.85
CA LYS A 107 6.27 -12.64 3.56
C LYS A 107 5.67 -11.33 3.04
N ASN A 108 4.95 -11.40 1.92
CA ASN A 108 4.27 -10.27 1.30
C ASN A 108 2.74 -10.29 1.55
N LYS A 109 2.33 -11.13 2.50
CA LYS A 109 0.97 -11.18 3.01
C LYS A 109 0.83 -10.28 4.21
N TYR A 110 -0.26 -9.54 4.24
CA TYR A 110 -0.60 -8.63 5.30
C TYR A 110 -1.90 -9.10 5.96
N TYR A 111 -1.82 -9.27 7.29
CA TYR A 111 -2.91 -9.78 8.13
C TYR A 111 -3.54 -11.07 7.58
N ASP A 112 -2.73 -11.91 6.93
CA ASP A 112 -3.12 -13.16 6.24
C ASP A 112 -4.22 -13.03 5.17
N ARG A 113 -4.58 -11.80 4.78
CA ARG A 113 -5.73 -11.52 3.90
C ARG A 113 -5.39 -10.76 2.63
N TYR A 114 -4.24 -10.08 2.59
CA TYR A 114 -3.87 -9.24 1.45
C TYR A 114 -2.47 -9.52 0.99
N TYR A 115 -2.25 -9.48 -0.31
CA TYR A 115 -0.93 -9.49 -0.92
C TYR A 115 -0.61 -8.09 -1.41
N GLY A 116 0.49 -7.49 -0.93
CA GLY A 116 0.89 -6.16 -1.40
C GLY A 116 1.98 -6.21 -2.47
N TYR A 117 1.93 -5.24 -3.36
CA TYR A 117 2.92 -4.97 -4.39
C TYR A 117 3.48 -3.58 -4.13
N ILE A 118 4.78 -3.40 -4.35
CA ILE A 118 5.44 -2.10 -4.23
C ILE A 118 5.54 -1.49 -5.61
N VAL A 119 5.03 -0.28 -5.75
CA VAL A 119 5.30 0.57 -6.91
C VAL A 119 6.57 1.35 -6.62
N SER A 120 7.54 1.28 -7.51
CA SER A 120 8.67 2.20 -7.57
C SER A 120 9.01 2.52 -9.02
N SER A 121 8.77 3.76 -9.43
CA SER A 121 9.13 4.33 -10.73
C SER A 121 9.89 5.64 -10.54
N ASP A 122 10.32 6.30 -11.61
CA ASP A 122 11.08 7.56 -11.55
C ASP A 122 10.50 8.61 -10.60
N ASN A 123 9.17 8.78 -10.63
CA ASN A 123 8.48 9.80 -9.87
C ASN A 123 7.56 9.24 -8.79
N TRP A 124 7.29 7.94 -8.72
CA TRP A 124 6.28 7.39 -7.83
C TRP A 124 6.81 6.28 -6.94
N VAL A 125 6.36 6.24 -5.69
CA VAL A 125 6.64 5.15 -4.76
C VAL A 125 5.44 4.89 -3.87
N GLY A 126 5.16 3.63 -3.59
CA GLY A 126 4.10 3.25 -2.66
C GLY A 126 3.69 1.80 -2.84
N GLU A 127 2.42 1.51 -2.55
CA GLU A 127 1.91 0.15 -2.57
C GLU A 127 0.53 0.01 -3.19
N ILE A 128 0.29 -1.22 -3.65
CA ILE A 128 -0.99 -1.72 -4.12
C ILE A 128 -1.25 -3.02 -3.38
N GLN A 129 -2.36 -3.10 -2.66
CA GLN A 129 -2.77 -4.27 -1.92
C GLN A 129 -3.97 -4.90 -2.59
N PHE A 130 -3.90 -6.21 -2.82
CA PHE A 130 -5.01 -6.99 -3.32
C PHE A 130 -5.43 -8.07 -2.32
N PRO A 131 -6.71 -8.42 -2.26
CA PRO A 131 -7.18 -9.53 -1.45
C PRO A 131 -6.53 -10.85 -1.90
N THR A 132 -6.23 -11.73 -0.94
CA THR A 132 -5.72 -13.08 -1.21
C THR A 132 -6.83 -14.10 -1.37
N ASP A 133 -7.95 -13.89 -0.68
CA ASP A 133 -9.17 -14.68 -0.80
C ASP A 133 -9.93 -14.28 -2.08
N GLU A 134 -10.54 -15.25 -2.77
CA GLU A 134 -11.28 -15.02 -4.02
C GLU A 134 -12.67 -14.39 -3.80
N PHE A 135 -13.24 -14.51 -2.60
CA PHE A 135 -14.50 -13.90 -2.22
C PHE A 135 -14.32 -12.46 -1.74
N GLU A 136 -13.10 -12.09 -1.34
CA GLU A 136 -12.74 -10.70 -1.07
C GLU A 136 -12.39 -10.00 -2.38
N THR A 137 -13.06 -8.89 -2.65
CA THR A 137 -12.97 -8.19 -3.94
C THR A 137 -12.30 -6.83 -3.86
N VAL A 138 -12.13 -6.32 -2.63
CA VAL A 138 -11.64 -4.97 -2.35
C VAL A 138 -10.16 -5.01 -1.98
N GLY A 139 -9.38 -4.16 -2.62
CA GLY A 139 -7.99 -3.86 -2.32
C GLY A 139 -7.79 -2.38 -1.99
N PHE A 140 -6.53 -1.98 -1.83
CA PHE A 140 -6.16 -0.62 -1.46
C PHE A 140 -4.93 -0.13 -2.21
N ILE A 141 -4.88 1.15 -2.54
CA ILE A 141 -3.76 1.78 -3.25
C ILE A 141 -3.33 3.02 -2.48
N TYR A 142 -2.01 3.14 -2.29
CA TYR A 142 -1.39 4.34 -1.76
C TYR A 142 -0.02 4.56 -2.39
N ILE A 143 0.07 5.55 -3.27
CA ILE A 143 1.29 5.84 -4.05
C ILE A 143 1.52 7.34 -4.02
N LYS A 144 2.71 7.76 -3.59
CA LYS A 144 3.11 9.16 -3.54
C LYS A 144 4.05 9.50 -4.68
N ASN A 145 4.00 10.75 -5.10
CA ASN A 145 5.06 11.32 -5.92
C ASN A 145 6.31 11.57 -5.06
N LYS A 146 7.49 11.24 -5.58
CA LYS A 146 8.79 11.41 -4.90
C LYS A 146 9.21 12.89 -4.82
N LYS A 147 8.64 13.76 -5.65
CA LYS A 147 9.09 15.14 -5.87
C LYS A 147 8.01 16.19 -5.59
N THR A 148 6.74 15.80 -5.60
CA THR A 148 5.60 16.70 -5.40
C THR A 148 4.73 16.19 -4.25
N SER A 149 3.74 16.99 -3.84
CA SER A 149 2.73 16.58 -2.86
C SER A 149 1.63 15.69 -3.45
N ASP A 150 1.77 15.21 -4.69
CA ASP A 150 0.75 14.42 -5.36
C ASP A 150 0.69 13.00 -4.80
N ILE A 151 -0.53 12.50 -4.64
CA ILE A 151 -0.80 11.18 -4.06
C ILE A 151 -1.89 10.51 -4.88
N ILE A 152 -1.75 9.23 -5.17
CA ILE A 152 -2.82 8.33 -5.63
C ILE A 152 -3.21 7.52 -4.40
N VAL A 153 -4.39 7.76 -3.85
CA VAL A 153 -4.87 7.02 -2.68
C VAL A 153 -6.34 6.66 -2.84
N GLY A 154 -6.68 5.41 -2.57
CA GLY A 154 -8.06 4.98 -2.66
C GLY A 154 -8.22 3.48 -2.57
N MET A 155 -9.47 3.05 -2.62
CA MET A 155 -9.84 1.64 -2.64
C MET A 155 -10.05 1.19 -4.09
N ILE A 156 -9.83 -0.10 -4.34
CA ILE A 156 -10.03 -0.71 -5.66
C ILE A 156 -10.89 -1.97 -5.52
N ASP A 157 -11.82 -2.22 -6.44
CA ASP A 157 -12.75 -3.37 -6.40
C ASP A 157 -12.75 -4.14 -7.74
N LYS A 158 -12.52 -5.46 -7.69
CA LYS A 158 -12.49 -6.38 -8.86
C LYS A 158 -13.87 -6.68 -9.41
N ALA A 159 -14.87 -6.70 -8.53
CA ALA A 159 -16.22 -7.10 -8.88
C ALA A 159 -17.20 -6.21 -8.09
N PRO A 160 -17.26 -4.92 -8.43
CA PRO A 160 -18.30 -4.07 -7.90
C PRO A 160 -19.60 -4.55 -8.53
N GLY A 161 -20.28 -5.49 -7.86
CA GLY A 161 -21.70 -5.68 -8.07
C GLY A 161 -22.43 -4.36 -7.80
N PRO A 162 -23.72 -4.25 -8.14
CA PRO A 162 -24.53 -3.13 -7.69
C PRO A 162 -24.50 -3.07 -6.16
N ARG A 163 -23.65 -2.22 -5.61
CA ARG A 163 -23.65 -1.86 -4.20
C ARG A 163 -24.49 -0.60 -4.10
N GLU A 164 -25.68 -0.72 -3.53
CA GLU A 164 -26.43 0.47 -3.16
C GLU A 164 -25.60 1.24 -2.14
N GLY A 165 -25.58 2.57 -2.26
CA GLY A 165 -24.97 3.42 -1.24
C GLY A 165 -25.73 3.31 0.09
N ILE A 166 -25.53 4.28 0.97
CA ILE A 166 -26.23 4.25 2.25
C ILE A 166 -27.69 4.69 2.06
N ASP A 167 -28.62 3.89 2.60
CA ASP A 167 -30.04 4.20 2.63
C ASP A 167 -30.30 5.65 3.05
N LYS A 168 -31.19 6.34 2.32
CA LYS A 168 -31.56 7.76 2.54
C LYS A 168 -32.02 8.06 3.97
N GLY A 169 -32.64 7.07 4.62
CA GLY A 169 -33.09 7.18 6.00
C GLY A 169 -31.95 7.40 7.02
N TYR A 170 -30.70 7.16 6.65
CA TYR A 170 -29.55 7.27 7.56
C TYR A 170 -28.65 8.47 7.27
N TRP A 171 -29.07 9.37 6.39
CA TRP A 171 -28.29 10.55 6.05
C TRP A 171 -28.23 11.56 7.20
N GLY A 172 -27.20 12.41 7.15
CA GLY A 172 -26.96 13.53 8.05
C GLY A 172 -25.82 13.31 9.03
N LYS A 173 -25.62 14.34 9.87
CA LYS A 173 -24.54 14.38 10.85
C LYS A 173 -24.93 13.73 12.17
N ARG A 174 -24.05 12.92 12.73
CA ARG A 174 -24.19 12.32 14.06
C ARG A 174 -22.89 12.49 14.82
N SER A 175 -22.98 13.03 16.03
CA SER A 175 -21.81 13.26 16.87
C SER A 175 -21.97 12.56 18.22
N ARG A 176 -20.88 11.99 18.73
CA ARG A 176 -20.79 11.47 20.09
C ARG A 176 -19.53 12.00 20.74
N THR A 177 -19.67 12.57 21.93
CA THR A 177 -18.54 12.94 22.77
C THR A 177 -18.31 11.85 23.80
N ASN A 178 -17.09 11.32 23.88
CA ASN A 178 -16.68 10.37 24.91
C ASN A 178 -15.27 10.74 25.39
N ASN A 179 -15.06 10.85 26.71
CA ASN A 179 -13.79 11.25 27.33
C ASN A 179 -13.14 12.51 26.69
N GLY A 180 -13.94 13.55 26.41
CA GLY A 180 -13.46 14.81 25.82
C GLY A 180 -13.18 14.76 24.32
N LEU A 181 -13.29 13.60 23.67
CA LEU A 181 -13.12 13.44 22.23
C LEU A 181 -14.49 13.45 21.53
N LYS A 182 -14.75 14.46 20.71
CA LYS A 182 -15.96 14.58 19.87
C LYS A 182 -15.75 13.86 18.55
N ARG A 183 -16.41 12.72 18.37
CA ARG A 183 -16.42 11.98 17.10
C ARG A 183 -17.66 12.35 16.32
N THR A 184 -17.51 12.74 15.06
CA THR A 184 -18.63 13.10 14.18
C THR A 184 -18.57 12.29 12.90
N VAL A 185 -19.73 11.84 12.44
CA VAL A 185 -19.91 11.18 11.16
C VAL A 185 -20.90 12.01 10.37
N ASP A 186 -20.56 12.32 9.13
CA ASP A 186 -21.43 12.96 8.16
C ASP A 186 -21.73 11.97 7.04
N ILE A 187 -23.01 11.60 6.88
CA ILE A 187 -23.47 10.65 5.88
C ILE A 187 -24.23 11.41 4.81
N GLN A 188 -23.65 11.54 3.62
CA GLN A 188 -24.24 12.30 2.50
C GLN A 188 -24.83 11.40 1.40
N GLY A 189 -24.92 10.09 1.64
CA GLY A 189 -25.46 9.11 0.70
C GLY A 189 -24.44 8.62 -0.31
N ASP A 190 -23.68 9.52 -0.93
CA ASP A 190 -22.58 9.18 -1.85
C ASP A 190 -21.28 8.89 -1.11
N PHE A 191 -21.15 9.38 0.12
CA PHE A 191 -19.99 9.18 0.97
C PHE A 191 -20.31 9.29 2.46
N VAL A 192 -19.37 8.78 3.25
CA VAL A 192 -19.32 8.96 4.69
C VAL A 192 -18.03 9.67 5.05
N THR A 193 -18.14 10.72 5.86
CA THR A 193 -16.98 11.45 6.36
C THR A 193 -16.90 11.35 7.88
N TYR A 194 -15.76 10.91 8.38
CA TYR A 194 -15.48 10.79 9.81
C TYR A 194 -14.58 11.93 10.28
N TYR A 195 -14.91 12.50 11.43
CA TYR A 195 -14.22 13.61 12.07
C TYR A 195 -13.93 13.29 13.54
N GLU A 196 -12.80 13.77 14.04
CA GLU A 196 -12.48 13.83 15.46
C GLU A 196 -12.14 15.26 15.86
N ASN A 197 -12.81 15.79 16.87
CA ASN A 197 -12.71 17.19 17.28
C ASN A 197 -12.77 18.16 16.09
N GLU A 198 -13.72 17.90 15.19
CA GLU A 198 -13.99 18.69 13.97
C GLU A 198 -12.89 18.60 12.89
N VAL A 199 -11.85 17.81 13.11
CA VAL A 199 -10.84 17.49 12.12
C VAL A 199 -11.28 16.26 11.33
N GLN A 200 -11.46 16.41 10.01
CA GLN A 200 -11.74 15.27 9.13
C GLN A 200 -10.59 14.27 9.21
N LYS A 201 -10.92 13.03 9.55
CA LYS A 201 -9.97 11.92 9.52
C LYS A 201 -10.09 11.15 8.23
N ILE A 202 -11.31 10.94 7.73
CA ILE A 202 -11.61 9.98 6.67
C ILE A 202 -12.79 10.42 5.83
N LYS A 203 -12.76 10.08 4.54
CA LYS A 203 -13.89 10.15 3.61
C LYS A 203 -13.92 8.88 2.76
N ILE A 204 -15.03 8.16 2.77
CA ILE A 204 -15.19 6.90 2.03
C ILE A 204 -16.44 6.97 1.16
N PRO A 205 -16.35 6.65 -0.15
CA PRO A 205 -17.52 6.49 -0.98
C PRO A 205 -18.47 5.43 -0.41
N SER A 206 -19.77 5.73 -0.43
CA SER A 206 -20.79 4.86 0.15
C SER A 206 -20.85 3.49 -0.52
N LYS A 207 -20.43 3.42 -1.78
CA LYS A 207 -20.35 2.19 -2.58
C LYS A 207 -19.45 1.11 -1.97
N PHE A 208 -18.59 1.41 -0.99
CA PHE A 208 -17.81 0.37 -0.29
C PHE A 208 -18.52 -0.27 0.89
N PHE A 209 -19.61 0.33 1.35
CA PHE A 209 -20.33 -0.22 2.47
C PHE A 209 -21.15 -1.42 2.03
N GLU A 210 -20.92 -2.55 2.69
CA GLU A 210 -21.72 -3.75 2.56
C GLU A 210 -22.83 -3.71 3.59
N LEU A 211 -24.06 -3.85 3.11
CA LEU A 211 -25.25 -3.88 3.94
C LEU A 211 -25.34 -5.23 4.66
N SER A 212 -25.37 -5.19 5.98
CA SER A 212 -25.52 -6.33 6.88
C SER A 212 -26.83 -6.22 7.67
N LYS A 213 -27.63 -7.29 7.69
CA LYS A 213 -28.94 -7.34 8.35
C LYS A 213 -29.05 -8.59 9.22
N GLY A 214 -29.57 -8.44 10.44
CA GLY A 214 -29.83 -9.53 11.40
C GLY A 214 -30.91 -9.15 12.42
N ASP A 215 -31.22 -10.05 13.34
CA ASP A 215 -32.27 -9.83 14.35
C ASP A 215 -31.92 -8.64 15.26
N GLY A 216 -32.63 -7.52 15.06
CA GLY A 216 -32.40 -6.26 15.79
C GLY A 216 -31.18 -5.46 15.34
N PHE A 217 -30.53 -5.86 14.25
CA PHE A 217 -29.32 -5.24 13.71
C PHE A 217 -29.48 -4.92 12.23
N TYR A 218 -29.23 -3.68 11.86
CA TYR A 218 -29.16 -3.26 10.47
C TYR A 218 -27.96 -2.35 10.33
N GLY A 219 -26.92 -2.73 9.61
CA GLY A 219 -25.67 -1.98 9.60
C GLY A 219 -25.00 -2.03 8.25
N TYR A 220 -24.03 -1.16 8.09
CA TYR A 220 -23.17 -1.06 6.94
C TYR A 220 -21.75 -1.28 7.43
N SER A 221 -20.93 -2.06 6.74
CA SER A 221 -19.53 -2.20 7.10
C SER A 221 -18.64 -2.13 5.87
N ILE A 222 -17.42 -1.66 6.08
CA ILE A 222 -16.33 -1.82 5.15
C ILE A 222 -15.43 -2.87 5.78
N MET A 223 -15.54 -4.10 5.27
CA MET A 223 -14.80 -5.23 5.83
C MET A 223 -13.33 -5.29 5.37
N LEU A 224 -12.87 -4.36 4.51
CA LEU A 224 -11.67 -4.57 3.70
C LEU A 224 -10.83 -3.29 3.46
N GLY A 225 -9.50 -3.43 3.52
CA GLY A 225 -8.47 -2.40 3.23
C GLY A 225 -7.52 -2.11 4.40
N LEU A 226 -6.30 -2.62 4.40
CA LEU A 226 -5.42 -2.61 5.60
C LEU A 226 -4.88 -1.26 6.05
N LEU A 227 -5.01 -0.24 5.19
CA LEU A 227 -4.63 1.14 5.47
C LEU A 227 -5.82 2.08 5.53
N TYR A 228 -7.01 1.59 5.18
CA TYR A 228 -8.24 2.28 5.47
C TYR A 228 -8.88 1.59 6.68
N PRO A 229 -8.88 2.22 7.84
CA PRO A 229 -9.45 1.68 9.07
C PRO A 229 -10.80 1.00 8.83
N GLY A 230 -11.03 -0.14 9.47
CA GLY A 230 -12.30 -0.84 9.36
C GLY A 230 -13.41 0.08 9.87
N VAL A 231 -14.38 0.40 9.02
CA VAL A 231 -15.50 1.27 9.40
C VAL A 231 -16.77 0.44 9.44
N SER A 232 -17.45 0.47 10.58
CA SER A 232 -18.78 -0.09 10.74
C SER A 232 -19.76 1.01 11.14
N ILE A 233 -20.87 1.08 10.42
CA ILE A 233 -21.98 2.00 10.66
C ILE A 233 -23.19 1.15 11.00
N ASN A 234 -23.41 0.94 12.28
CA ASN A 234 -24.48 0.10 12.76
C ASN A 234 -25.70 0.97 13.03
N VAL A 235 -26.86 0.51 12.62
CA VAL A 235 -28.12 1.19 12.84
C VAL A 235 -28.99 0.30 13.73
N TYR A 236 -29.20 0.75 14.95
CA TYR A 236 -30.01 0.00 15.91
C TYR A 236 -31.48 0.39 15.75
N ASN A 237 -32.27 -0.54 15.23
CA ASN A 237 -33.71 -0.36 15.08
C ASN A 237 -34.46 -1.03 16.25
N SER A 238 -34.70 -0.27 17.33
CA SER A 238 -35.52 -0.73 18.45
C SER A 238 -37.02 -0.60 18.13
N LYS A 239 -37.54 -1.40 17.18
CA LYS A 239 -38.98 -1.63 16.95
C LYS A 239 -39.90 -0.40 16.82
N ASN A 240 -39.41 0.81 16.55
CA ASN A 240 -40.25 2.01 16.47
C ASN A 240 -39.90 2.85 15.23
N SER A 241 -40.72 2.72 14.19
CA SER A 241 -40.51 3.33 12.86
C SER A 241 -40.64 4.86 12.82
N SER A 242 -41.10 5.48 13.93
CA SER A 242 -41.31 6.94 14.02
C SER A 242 -40.08 7.72 14.50
N ILE A 243 -39.02 7.04 14.94
CA ILE A 243 -37.75 7.65 15.35
C ILE A 243 -36.68 7.11 14.41
N LEU A 244 -35.92 7.99 13.75
CA LEU A 244 -34.76 7.56 12.98
C LEU A 244 -33.87 6.69 13.89
N PRO A 245 -33.59 5.43 13.53
CA PRO A 245 -32.84 4.53 14.39
C PRO A 245 -31.46 5.09 14.72
N SER A 246 -30.94 4.77 15.90
CA SER A 246 -29.64 5.25 16.35
C SER A 246 -28.55 4.74 15.42
N VAL A 247 -27.85 5.66 14.77
CA VAL A 247 -26.66 5.35 13.95
C VAL A 247 -25.44 5.36 14.87
N TYR A 248 -24.90 4.18 15.12
CA TYR A 248 -23.61 3.97 15.75
C TYR A 248 -22.53 3.85 14.68
N PHE A 249 -21.38 4.44 14.96
CA PHE A 249 -20.23 4.36 14.08
C PHE A 249 -19.03 3.89 14.87
N GLU A 250 -18.42 2.83 14.38
CA GLU A 250 -17.19 2.26 14.89
C GLU A 250 -16.12 2.36 13.84
N TYR A 251 -14.98 2.86 14.27
CA TYR A 251 -13.81 3.09 13.48
C TYR A 251 -12.66 2.33 14.12
N ILE A 252 -12.13 1.36 13.39
CA ILE A 252 -11.07 0.46 13.84
C ILE A 252 -9.75 0.94 13.24
N ASP A 253 -9.00 1.71 14.02
CA ASP A 253 -7.70 2.25 13.61
C ASP A 253 -6.59 1.21 13.66
N TYR A 254 -6.16 0.76 12.48
CA TYR A 254 -4.93 0.01 12.31
C TYR A 254 -3.77 0.99 12.25
N ASN A 255 -3.17 1.26 13.41
CA ASN A 255 -2.10 2.24 13.65
C ASN A 255 -0.76 1.87 12.96
N TYR A 256 -0.74 1.63 11.66
CA TYR A 256 0.46 1.27 10.92
C TYR A 256 0.66 2.15 9.67
N TYR A 257 1.91 2.29 9.24
CA TYR A 257 2.26 2.91 7.96
C TYR A 257 3.35 2.07 7.30
N LEU A 258 3.37 2.04 5.96
CA LEU A 258 4.41 1.36 5.20
C LEU A 258 5.59 2.29 4.95
N ASP A 259 6.74 1.96 5.52
CA ASP A 259 8.03 2.57 5.22
C ASP A 259 8.73 1.78 4.11
N ILE A 260 9.13 2.45 3.03
CA ILE A 260 9.79 1.84 1.87
C ILE A 260 11.15 2.50 1.65
N GLN A 261 12.22 1.70 1.79
CA GLN A 261 13.58 2.13 1.50
C GLN A 261 13.97 1.70 0.09
N LEU A 262 14.52 2.62 -0.69
CA LEU A 262 14.95 2.40 -2.07
C LEU A 262 16.47 2.54 -2.19
N ARG A 263 17.06 1.82 -3.15
CA ARG A 263 18.41 2.10 -3.64
C ARG A 263 18.41 3.33 -4.54
N ASP A 264 19.61 3.80 -4.88
CA ASP A 264 19.80 4.90 -5.83
C ASP A 264 19.22 4.63 -7.22
N ASP A 265 19.17 3.35 -7.64
CA ASP A 265 18.55 2.93 -8.91
C ASP A 265 17.02 2.77 -8.81
N GLY A 266 16.41 3.13 -7.67
CA GLY A 266 14.98 3.09 -7.44
C GLY A 266 14.44 1.72 -7.05
N VAL A 267 15.27 0.67 -7.00
CA VAL A 267 14.82 -0.68 -6.59
C VAL A 267 14.58 -0.72 -5.07
N PRO A 268 13.45 -1.29 -4.61
CA PRO A 268 13.18 -1.44 -3.18
C PRO A 268 14.19 -2.35 -2.46
N ILE A 269 14.71 -1.87 -1.34
CA ILE A 269 15.58 -2.60 -0.40
C ILE A 269 14.73 -3.23 0.70
N SER A 270 13.82 -2.44 1.28
CA SER A 270 12.96 -2.85 2.38
C SER A 270 11.59 -2.19 2.28
N ALA A 271 10.55 -2.91 2.72
CA ALA A 271 9.24 -2.36 2.99
C ALA A 271 8.74 -2.93 4.32
N LYS A 272 8.50 -2.07 5.31
CA LYS A 272 8.16 -2.44 6.69
C LYS A 272 6.93 -1.68 7.16
N TYR A 273 6.00 -2.39 7.77
CA TYR A 273 4.87 -1.77 8.46
C TYR A 273 5.31 -1.35 9.86
N ASN A 274 5.43 -0.06 10.07
CA ASN A 274 5.79 0.51 11.36
C ASN A 274 4.51 0.94 12.08
N LYS A 275 4.43 0.66 13.38
CA LYS A 275 3.35 1.17 14.22
C LYS A 275 3.50 2.68 14.34
N LYS A 276 2.43 3.45 14.21
CA LYS A 276 2.42 4.89 14.49
C LYS A 276 2.65 5.08 15.99
N GLU A 277 3.80 5.63 16.36
CA GLU A 277 4.17 5.86 17.79
C GLU A 277 3.36 6.98 18.44
N THR A 278 2.68 7.80 17.64
CA THR A 278 1.75 8.83 18.09
C THR A 278 0.54 8.81 17.15
N ILE A 279 -0.67 8.96 17.69
CA ILE A 279 -1.88 9.19 16.90
C ILE A 279 -1.75 10.60 16.32
N TYR A 280 -0.96 10.76 15.26
CA TYR A 280 -0.84 12.01 14.53
C TYR A 280 -2.06 12.18 13.64
N SER A 281 -2.65 13.38 13.64
CA SER A 281 -3.52 13.82 12.55
C SER A 281 -2.79 13.72 11.22
N SER A 282 -3.53 13.35 10.18
CA SER A 282 -3.13 13.21 8.77
C SER A 282 -2.07 14.24 8.33
N GLY A 283 -0.83 13.80 8.16
CA GLY A 283 0.26 14.66 7.68
C GLY A 283 1.53 13.90 7.33
N ASP A 284 2.13 13.17 8.28
CA ASP A 284 3.56 12.90 8.15
C ASP A 284 3.91 11.41 8.10
N MET A 285 4.20 10.91 6.89
CA MET A 285 5.19 9.84 6.74
C MET A 285 6.50 10.52 6.36
N LEU A 286 7.47 10.46 7.27
CA LEU A 286 8.81 11.00 7.12
C LEU A 286 9.63 10.09 6.20
N TYR A 287 10.25 10.66 5.16
CA TYR A 287 11.29 9.99 4.38
C TYR A 287 12.65 10.34 4.99
N SER A 288 13.51 9.33 5.19
CA SER A 288 14.95 9.55 5.31
C SER A 288 15.65 8.93 4.11
N LYS A 289 16.46 9.73 3.42
CA LYS A 289 17.45 9.22 2.48
C LYS A 289 18.66 8.79 3.32
N GLU A 290 19.16 7.57 3.15
CA GLU A 290 20.51 7.27 3.63
C GLU A 290 21.51 8.09 2.80
N ASN A 291 22.44 8.74 3.49
CA ASN A 291 23.57 9.46 2.88
C ASN A 291 24.61 8.47 2.35
#